data_AF-A0A1E9Z8N7-F1
#
_entry.id   AF-A0A1E9Z8N7-F1
#
_cell.length_a   1.000
_cell.length_b   1.000
_cell.length_c   1.000
_cell.angle_alpha   90.00
_cell.angle_beta   90.00
_cell.angle_gamma   90.00
#
_symmetry.space_group_name_H-M   'P 1'
#
loop_
_entity.id
_entity.type
_entity.pdbx_description
1 polymer ?
#
loop_
_entity_poly.entity_id
_entity_poly.type
_entity_poly.pdbx_seq_one_letter_code
_entity_poly.pdbx_strand_id
1 'polypeptide(L)'
;MLEILKKIFFALLPFLQKAAEDALNDATASKGGSESSQKSESHKGESRQGEARTSGSSAPKPSASKSSSAPKPSAPASTGASDGSDYPGDYRDMINFEYSPSLDGDADPGEIVWTWVPFEEDHSQGKDRPVLLVGRDGEYLLALMMTSKDHNNREHADSNYLDIGSGPWDPQGRASEVKLNRVIRVRPDAMRREGAIMPEDTFRLIERAWTRHNG
;
A
#
# COMPACT_ATOMS: atom_id res chain seq x y z
N MET A 1 18.11 -17.58 13.93
CA MET A 1 18.19 -16.61 12.82
C MET A 1 17.33 -16.99 11.61
N LEU A 2 17.12 -18.28 11.30
CA LEU A 2 16.33 -18.71 10.14
C LEU A 2 14.78 -18.75 10.35
N GLU A 3 14.31 -18.64 11.60
CA GLU A 3 12.87 -18.72 11.94
C GLU A 3 12.17 -17.35 12.11
N ILE A 4 12.93 -16.25 12.09
CA ILE A 4 12.35 -14.89 11.98
C ILE A 4 12.01 -14.59 10.50
N LEU A 5 12.79 -15.14 9.57
CA LEU A 5 12.58 -14.98 8.13
C LEU A 5 11.35 -15.74 7.60
N LYS A 6 10.90 -16.80 8.29
CA LYS A 6 9.69 -17.54 7.92
C LYS A 6 8.38 -16.92 8.44
N LYS A 7 8.43 -16.09 9.49
CA LYS A 7 7.25 -15.34 9.95
C LYS A 7 6.90 -14.14 9.06
N ILE A 8 7.86 -13.65 8.28
CA ILE A 8 7.64 -12.64 7.22
C ILE A 8 6.94 -13.26 6.00
N PHE A 9 6.92 -14.59 5.85
CA PHE A 9 6.42 -15.29 4.67
C PHE A 9 4.92 -15.71 4.75
N PHE A 10 4.22 -15.56 5.87
CA PHE A 10 2.82 -16.04 6.03
C PHE A 10 1.81 -15.00 6.55
N ALA A 11 2.05 -13.71 6.33
CA ALA A 11 1.04 -12.65 6.45
C ALA A 11 0.55 -12.14 5.07
N LEU A 12 0.84 -12.89 4.00
CA LEU A 12 0.63 -12.49 2.60
C LEU A 12 -0.42 -13.34 1.87
N LEU A 13 -1.27 -14.12 2.57
CA LEU A 13 -2.06 -15.19 1.94
C LEU A 13 -3.60 -15.16 2.08
N PRO A 14 -4.28 -14.00 2.24
CA PRO A 14 -5.65 -13.94 1.71
C PRO A 14 -6.05 -12.61 1.04
N PHE A 15 -5.14 -11.92 0.33
CA PHE A 15 -5.54 -10.81 -0.55
C PHE A 15 -5.02 -10.95 -2.00
N LEU A 16 -4.71 -12.19 -2.40
CA LEU A 16 -4.38 -12.54 -3.80
C LEU A 16 -5.60 -13.04 -4.61
N GLN A 17 -6.82 -12.89 -4.11
CA GLN A 17 -8.04 -13.30 -4.84
C GLN A 17 -8.96 -12.18 -5.31
N LYS A 18 -8.67 -10.90 -5.03
CA LYS A 18 -9.57 -9.80 -5.46
C LYS A 18 -9.04 -8.91 -6.60
N ALA A 19 -7.79 -9.11 -7.06
CA ALA A 19 -7.22 -8.33 -8.16
C ALA A 19 -7.30 -9.01 -9.54
N ALA A 20 -7.88 -10.21 -9.64
CA ALA A 20 -7.99 -10.95 -10.90
C ALA A 20 -9.35 -10.79 -11.61
N GLU A 21 -10.37 -10.21 -10.97
CA GLU A 21 -11.71 -10.06 -11.58
C GLU A 21 -11.85 -8.79 -12.42
N ASP A 22 -11.09 -7.72 -12.14
CA ASP A 22 -11.22 -6.44 -12.86
C ASP A 22 -10.47 -6.41 -14.21
N ALA A 23 -9.55 -7.34 -14.45
CA ALA A 23 -8.77 -7.41 -15.69
C ALA A 23 -9.50 -8.11 -16.85
N LEU A 24 -10.68 -8.73 -16.61
CA LEU A 24 -11.40 -9.50 -17.64
C LEU A 24 -12.59 -8.75 -18.28
N ASN A 25 -13.05 -7.63 -17.70
CA ASN A 25 -14.16 -6.86 -18.27
C ASN A 25 -13.75 -5.85 -19.35
N ASP A 26 -12.47 -5.46 -19.40
CA ASP A 26 -11.99 -4.44 -20.34
C ASP A 26 -11.72 -4.99 -21.76
N ALA A 27 -11.80 -6.31 -21.96
CA ALA A 27 -11.51 -6.97 -23.23
C ALA A 27 -12.72 -7.10 -24.18
N THR A 28 -13.87 -6.48 -23.90
CA THR A 28 -15.08 -6.63 -24.74
C THR A 28 -15.52 -5.36 -25.49
N ALA A 29 -14.77 -4.26 -25.41
CA ALA A 29 -15.10 -3.01 -26.10
C ALA A 29 -14.02 -2.56 -27.10
N SER A 30 -13.78 -3.35 -28.15
CA SER A 30 -13.31 -2.77 -29.43
C SER A 30 -13.63 -3.70 -30.60
N LYS A 31 -14.47 -3.22 -31.51
CA LYS A 31 -14.94 -3.88 -32.72
C LYS A 31 -14.64 -2.96 -33.91
N GLY A 32 -13.96 -3.50 -34.93
CA GLY A 32 -13.77 -2.90 -36.26
C GLY A 32 -12.35 -3.15 -36.77
N GLY A 33 -12.09 -4.18 -37.59
CA GLY A 33 -12.13 -4.16 -39.07
C GLY A 33 -10.67 -4.02 -39.59
N SER A 34 -10.12 -4.74 -40.57
CA SER A 34 -10.60 -5.57 -41.68
C SER A 34 -9.45 -6.46 -42.21
N GLU A 35 -9.80 -7.60 -42.85
CA GLU A 35 -9.22 -8.24 -44.07
C GLU A 35 -7.68 -8.49 -44.19
N SER A 36 -7.12 -9.62 -44.68
CA SER A 36 -7.62 -10.78 -45.44
C SER A 36 -6.55 -11.90 -45.56
N SER A 37 -7.04 -13.13 -45.78
CA SER A 37 -6.55 -14.20 -46.70
C SER A 37 -5.38 -15.17 -46.40
N GLN A 38 -5.72 -16.45 -46.69
CA GLN A 38 -4.93 -17.67 -46.99
C GLN A 38 -4.53 -18.58 -45.81
N LYS A 39 -4.61 -19.92 -45.84
CA LYS A 39 -5.20 -20.98 -46.71
C LYS A 39 -4.91 -22.33 -46.00
N SER A 40 -5.92 -23.21 -45.87
CA SER A 40 -5.98 -24.72 -45.93
C SER A 40 -4.85 -25.57 -45.27
N GLU A 41 -5.00 -26.76 -44.64
CA GLU A 41 -5.80 -28.00 -44.82
C GLU A 41 -5.78 -28.80 -43.48
N SER A 42 -6.92 -29.30 -42.96
CA SER A 42 -7.36 -30.72 -42.88
C SER A 42 -6.31 -31.79 -42.52
N HIS A 43 -6.55 -32.58 -41.45
CA HIS A 43 -6.88 -34.01 -41.55
C HIS A 43 -7.28 -34.64 -40.20
N LYS A 44 -7.96 -35.79 -40.32
CA LYS A 44 -8.98 -36.41 -39.46
C LYS A 44 -8.48 -37.78 -38.96
N GLY A 45 -8.94 -38.22 -37.79
CA GLY A 45 -8.96 -39.64 -37.34
C GLY A 45 -9.39 -39.69 -35.86
N GLU A 46 -10.61 -40.08 -35.45
CA GLU A 46 -11.20 -41.45 -35.41
C GLU A 46 -10.24 -42.46 -34.75
N SER A 47 -10.54 -43.29 -33.74
CA SER A 47 -11.77 -43.70 -33.04
C SER A 47 -11.39 -44.49 -31.77
N ARG A 48 -12.32 -44.63 -30.81
CA ARG A 48 -12.79 -45.86 -30.10
C ARG A 48 -11.73 -46.94 -29.72
N GLN A 49 -11.69 -47.58 -28.54
CA GLN A 49 -12.75 -48.25 -27.76
C GLN A 49 -12.07 -49.04 -26.61
N GLY A 50 -12.85 -49.46 -25.59
CA GLY A 50 -12.60 -50.67 -24.79
C GLY A 50 -12.22 -50.42 -23.32
N GLU A 51 -13.19 -50.40 -22.40
CA GLU A 51 -13.61 -51.55 -21.54
C GLU A 51 -12.71 -51.74 -20.29
N ALA A 52 -13.14 -51.28 -19.13
CA ALA A 52 -14.09 -51.91 -18.19
C ALA A 52 -13.45 -52.99 -17.29
N ARG A 53 -13.52 -52.75 -15.98
CA ARG A 53 -13.67 -53.71 -14.85
C ARG A 53 -13.85 -52.88 -13.57
N THR A 54 -15.07 -52.81 -13.02
CA THR A 54 -15.58 -53.61 -11.86
C THR A 54 -14.63 -53.51 -10.66
N SER A 55 -15.01 -53.15 -9.43
CA SER A 55 -16.23 -53.37 -8.66
C SER A 55 -15.91 -52.95 -7.22
N GLY A 56 -16.90 -52.52 -6.42
CA GLY A 56 -16.72 -52.51 -4.95
C GLY A 56 -17.51 -51.45 -4.20
N SER A 57 -18.79 -51.72 -4.00
CA SER A 57 -19.69 -51.01 -3.08
C SER A 57 -19.25 -51.18 -1.62
N SER A 58 -19.36 -50.12 -0.79
CA SER A 58 -19.93 -50.17 0.57
C SER A 58 -19.88 -48.79 1.25
N ALA A 59 -21.05 -48.30 1.67
CA ALA A 59 -21.24 -47.23 2.67
C ALA A 59 -21.87 -47.89 3.94
N PRO A 60 -22.26 -47.19 5.05
CA PRO A 60 -21.86 -45.89 5.60
C PRO A 60 -21.60 -45.91 7.16
N LYS A 61 -21.35 -44.71 7.73
CA LYS A 61 -21.81 -44.21 9.06
C LYS A 61 -20.84 -44.30 10.29
N PRO A 62 -21.14 -43.62 11.43
CA PRO A 62 -20.44 -42.42 11.90
C PRO A 62 -19.82 -42.59 13.32
N SER A 63 -19.06 -41.62 13.83
CA SER A 63 -18.78 -41.52 15.28
C SER A 63 -18.43 -40.10 15.69
N ALA A 64 -19.01 -39.69 16.81
CA ALA A 64 -18.98 -38.36 17.40
C ALA A 64 -17.93 -38.22 18.51
N SER A 65 -17.76 -36.96 18.98
CA SER A 65 -17.19 -36.51 20.26
C SER A 65 -15.65 -36.43 20.32
N LYS A 66 -14.97 -35.44 20.92
CA LYS A 66 -15.27 -34.56 22.05
C LYS A 66 -14.52 -33.22 21.95
N SER A 67 -15.15 -32.24 22.58
CA SER A 67 -14.66 -30.96 23.06
C SER A 67 -13.36 -31.02 23.87
N SER A 68 -12.43 -30.11 23.57
CA SER A 68 -11.46 -29.58 24.54
C SER A 68 -11.34 -28.07 24.34
N SER A 69 -11.73 -27.37 25.40
CA SER A 69 -11.68 -25.93 25.60
C SER A 69 -10.23 -25.44 25.63
N ALA A 70 -9.84 -24.64 24.64
CA ALA A 70 -8.60 -23.87 24.65
C ALA A 70 -8.91 -22.41 25.04
N PRO A 71 -8.10 -21.76 25.89
CA PRO A 71 -8.32 -20.39 26.33
C PRO A 71 -8.17 -19.43 25.15
N LYS A 72 -9.21 -18.62 24.95
CA LYS A 72 -9.30 -17.55 23.95
C LYS A 72 -8.16 -16.55 24.20
N PRO A 73 -7.25 -16.29 23.24
CA PRO A 73 -6.33 -15.18 23.35
C PRO A 73 -7.14 -13.88 23.40
N SER A 74 -6.80 -13.04 24.36
CA SER A 74 -7.36 -11.71 24.57
C SER A 74 -7.47 -10.96 23.24
N ALA A 75 -8.61 -10.28 23.10
CA ALA A 75 -8.97 -9.48 21.94
C ALA A 75 -7.81 -8.56 21.49
N PRO A 76 -7.70 -8.28 20.17
CA PRO A 76 -6.74 -7.31 19.68
C PRO A 76 -6.97 -5.97 20.38
N ALA A 77 -5.86 -5.32 20.73
CA ALA A 77 -5.85 -3.96 21.24
C ALA A 77 -6.83 -3.11 20.44
N SER A 78 -7.73 -2.45 21.17
CA SER A 78 -8.78 -1.59 20.68
C SER A 78 -8.31 -0.80 19.47
N THR A 79 -8.90 -1.08 18.31
CA THR A 79 -8.94 -0.13 17.21
C THR A 79 -9.62 1.10 17.77
N GLY A 80 -8.82 2.08 18.18
CA GLY A 80 -9.28 3.45 18.42
C GLY A 80 -9.69 4.04 17.09
N ALA A 81 -10.85 3.62 16.59
CA ALA A 81 -11.65 4.49 15.76
C ALA A 81 -12.17 5.57 16.72
N SER A 82 -11.36 6.60 16.93
CA SER A 82 -11.80 7.84 17.57
C SER A 82 -12.92 8.43 16.71
N ASP A 83 -14.12 8.52 17.29
CA ASP A 83 -15.23 9.32 16.77
C ASP A 83 -14.71 10.71 16.37
N GLY A 84 -14.80 11.07 15.09
CA GLY A 84 -14.75 12.47 14.64
C GLY A 84 -13.41 13.20 14.79
N SER A 85 -12.34 12.64 14.21
CA SER A 85 -11.05 13.28 13.86
C SER A 85 -10.41 14.17 14.94
N ASP A 86 -9.49 13.60 15.73
CA ASP A 86 -8.40 14.32 16.43
C ASP A 86 -7.41 15.01 15.45
N TYR A 87 -7.88 15.32 14.24
CA TYR A 87 -7.10 15.97 13.20
C TYR A 87 -7.12 17.49 13.42
N PRO A 88 -6.00 18.12 13.77
CA PRO A 88 -5.93 19.56 14.05
C PRO A 88 -6.01 20.42 12.76
N GLY A 89 -6.22 19.80 11.61
CA GLY A 89 -6.18 20.44 10.30
C GLY A 89 -4.77 20.56 9.72
N ASP A 90 -4.72 20.79 8.42
CA ASP A 90 -3.50 21.01 7.65
C ASP A 90 -2.76 22.27 8.14
N TYR A 91 -1.42 22.18 8.14
CA TYR A 91 -0.54 23.32 8.38
C TYR A 91 -0.50 24.22 7.15
N ARG A 92 -0.58 25.54 7.36
CA ARG A 92 -0.75 26.54 6.27
C ARG A 92 0.32 27.62 6.22
N ASP A 93 1.24 27.63 7.18
CA ASP A 93 2.33 28.60 7.22
C ASP A 93 3.61 28.05 6.55
N MET A 94 4.68 28.83 6.57
CA MET A 94 5.99 28.38 6.09
C MET A 94 6.57 27.32 7.01
N ILE A 95 7.03 26.20 6.43
CA ILE A 95 7.67 25.13 7.19
C ILE A 95 9.07 25.59 7.63
N ASN A 96 9.36 25.47 8.93
CA ASN A 96 10.74 25.44 9.42
C ASN A 96 11.29 24.02 9.25
N PHE A 97 12.04 23.78 8.17
CA PHE A 97 12.55 22.45 7.86
C PHE A 97 13.65 22.04 8.85
N GLU A 98 13.53 20.82 9.39
CA GLU A 98 14.47 20.22 10.33
C GLU A 98 14.91 18.86 9.80
N TYR A 99 16.20 18.55 9.91
CA TYR A 99 16.73 17.23 9.57
C TYR A 99 17.54 16.71 10.75
N SER A 100 16.94 15.81 11.51
CA SER A 100 17.52 15.22 12.73
C SER A 100 17.04 13.78 12.95
N PRO A 101 17.06 12.89 11.94
CA PRO A 101 16.46 11.57 12.04
C PRO A 101 17.20 10.67 13.05
N SER A 102 16.45 9.91 13.85
CA SER A 102 16.98 9.00 14.88
C SER A 102 16.08 7.78 15.04
N LEU A 103 16.58 6.59 14.67
CA LEU A 103 15.84 5.33 14.89
C LEU A 103 15.91 4.86 16.34
N ASP A 104 15.66 5.74 17.31
CA ASP A 104 15.65 5.45 18.75
C ASP A 104 14.27 5.05 19.28
N GLY A 105 13.24 5.20 18.45
CA GLY A 105 11.88 4.83 18.76
C GLY A 105 10.94 6.03 18.76
N ASP A 106 11.43 7.26 18.90
CA ASP A 106 10.64 8.46 18.68
C ASP A 106 10.75 8.90 17.21
N ALA A 107 9.73 9.58 16.69
CA ALA A 107 9.68 9.93 15.28
C ALA A 107 10.24 11.35 15.08
N ASP A 108 11.30 11.45 14.27
CA ASP A 108 12.00 12.72 14.04
C ASP A 108 11.90 13.21 12.58
N PRO A 109 11.99 14.54 12.35
CA PRO A 109 12.16 15.10 11.03
C PRO A 109 13.37 14.50 10.29
N GLY A 110 13.13 14.13 9.04
CA GLY A 110 14.03 13.31 8.23
C GLY A 110 13.62 11.83 8.16
N GLU A 111 12.68 11.39 8.99
CA GLU A 111 12.13 10.03 8.92
C GLU A 111 10.87 9.93 8.08
N ILE A 112 10.72 8.77 7.45
CA ILE A 112 9.52 8.34 6.76
C ILE A 112 8.79 7.39 7.68
N VAL A 113 7.54 7.70 7.99
CA VAL A 113 6.69 6.91 8.91
C VAL A 113 5.35 6.61 8.27
N TRP A 114 4.70 5.52 8.68
CA TRP A 114 3.33 5.25 8.28
C TRP A 114 2.37 5.86 9.28
N THR A 115 1.37 6.59 8.77
CA THR A 115 0.32 7.17 9.61
C THR A 115 -0.99 7.21 8.87
N TRP A 116 -2.07 7.35 9.63
CA TRP A 116 -3.36 7.69 9.07
C TRP A 116 -3.33 9.11 8.49
N VAL A 117 -3.63 9.24 7.20
CA VAL A 117 -3.71 10.51 6.48
C VAL A 117 -5.16 10.77 6.08
N PRO A 118 -5.79 11.87 6.55
CA PRO A 118 -7.14 12.23 6.16
C PRO A 118 -7.24 12.53 4.66
N PHE A 119 -8.38 12.20 4.05
CA PHE A 119 -8.70 12.66 2.69
C PHE A 119 -8.88 14.17 2.66
N GLU A 120 -8.75 14.81 1.49
CA GLU A 120 -8.84 16.28 1.37
C GLU A 120 -10.30 16.75 1.33
N GLU A 121 -11.19 15.90 0.82
CA GLU A 121 -12.60 16.19 0.62
C GLU A 121 -13.43 15.94 1.88
N ASP A 122 -13.00 14.98 2.70
CA ASP A 122 -13.66 14.59 3.93
C ASP A 122 -12.61 14.12 4.96
N HIS A 123 -12.29 15.00 5.91
CA HIS A 123 -11.30 14.74 6.95
C HIS A 123 -11.76 13.71 8.00
N SER A 124 -13.04 13.29 7.99
CA SER A 124 -13.50 12.16 8.81
C SER A 124 -13.08 10.81 8.22
N GLN A 125 -12.69 10.80 6.95
CA GLN A 125 -12.15 9.66 6.25
C GLN A 125 -10.66 9.83 5.99
N GLY A 126 -9.98 8.70 5.82
CA GLY A 126 -8.55 8.69 5.59
C GLY A 126 -8.04 7.28 5.35
N LYS A 127 -6.75 7.18 5.09
CA LYS A 127 -6.09 5.88 4.94
C LYS A 127 -4.66 5.94 5.41
N ASP A 128 -4.12 4.78 5.74
CA ASP A 128 -2.73 4.62 6.12
C ASP A 128 -1.81 4.88 4.93
N ARG A 129 -0.80 5.74 5.11
CA ARG A 129 0.15 6.14 4.07
C ARG A 129 1.53 6.40 4.65
N PRO A 130 2.60 6.20 3.86
CA PRO A 130 3.91 6.75 4.20
C PRO A 130 3.86 8.28 4.12
N VAL A 131 4.50 8.93 5.08
CA VAL A 131 4.71 10.38 5.12
C VAL A 131 6.16 10.67 5.51
N LEU A 132 6.73 11.74 4.94
CA LEU A 132 8.02 12.28 5.37
C LEU A 132 7.79 13.34 6.44
N LEU A 133 8.41 13.19 7.60
CA LEU A 133 8.44 14.20 8.64
C LEU A 133 9.46 15.28 8.27
N VAL A 134 9.06 16.54 8.29
CA VAL A 134 9.85 17.66 7.76
C VAL A 134 10.15 18.76 8.76
N GLY A 135 9.43 18.80 9.89
CA GLY A 135 9.58 19.84 10.90
C GLY A 135 8.55 19.69 12.01
N ARG A 136 8.36 20.75 12.78
CA ARG A 136 7.53 20.76 13.98
C ARG A 136 6.61 21.98 14.03
N ASP A 137 5.45 21.80 14.65
CA ASP A 137 4.50 22.86 15.00
C ASP A 137 3.90 22.56 16.39
N GLY A 138 4.50 23.13 17.43
CA GLY A 138 4.11 22.84 18.81
C GLY A 138 4.25 21.36 19.17
N GLU A 139 3.15 20.71 19.54
CA GLU A 139 3.11 19.27 19.84
C GLU A 139 3.02 18.37 18.60
N TYR A 140 2.85 18.97 17.42
CA TYR A 140 2.67 18.25 16.16
C TYR A 140 3.99 18.15 15.39
N LEU A 141 4.14 17.03 14.69
CA LEU A 141 5.10 16.89 13.62
C LEU A 141 4.43 17.30 12.30
N LEU A 142 5.19 17.98 11.46
CA LEU A 142 4.77 18.38 10.12
C LEU A 142 5.18 17.30 9.13
N ALA A 143 4.25 16.88 8.29
CA ALA A 143 4.45 15.76 7.38
C ALA A 143 4.00 16.06 5.95
N LEU A 144 4.80 15.62 4.98
CA LEU A 144 4.45 15.59 3.57
C LEU A 144 4.05 14.18 3.17
N MET A 145 2.92 14.04 2.49
CA MET A 145 2.42 12.74 2.05
C MET A 145 3.29 12.15 0.94
N MET A 146 3.55 10.84 1.01
CA MET A 146 4.24 10.09 -0.04
C MET A 146 3.29 9.18 -0.82
N THR A 147 3.65 8.89 -2.07
CA THR A 147 2.93 7.96 -2.96
C THR A 147 3.89 7.28 -3.92
N SER A 148 3.61 6.04 -4.32
CA SER A 148 4.30 5.35 -5.42
C SER A 148 3.46 5.33 -6.70
N LYS A 149 2.34 6.08 -6.72
CA LYS A 149 1.60 6.35 -7.96
C LYS A 149 2.35 7.42 -8.73
N ASP A 150 2.48 7.20 -10.03
CA ASP A 150 3.10 8.15 -10.95
C ASP A 150 2.11 9.28 -11.26
N HIS A 151 2.42 10.49 -10.81
CA HIS A 151 1.71 11.73 -11.14
C HIS A 151 2.50 12.60 -12.14
N ASN A 152 3.71 12.18 -12.50
CA ASN A 152 4.64 12.89 -13.38
C ASN A 152 5.13 11.97 -14.51
N ASN A 153 4.28 11.79 -15.52
CA ASN A 153 4.61 11.02 -16.71
C ASN A 153 4.81 11.91 -17.95
N ARG A 154 5.10 11.29 -19.10
CA ARG A 154 5.41 12.01 -20.35
C ARG A 154 4.26 12.88 -20.86
N GLU A 155 3.03 12.59 -20.47
CA GLU A 155 1.82 13.26 -20.97
C GLU A 155 1.24 14.24 -19.95
N HIS A 156 1.53 14.02 -18.66
CA HIS A 156 1.01 14.83 -17.57
C HIS A 156 2.04 14.94 -16.45
N ALA A 157 2.33 16.17 -16.02
CA ALA A 157 3.15 16.45 -14.86
C ALA A 157 2.37 17.34 -13.89
N ASP A 158 2.03 16.78 -12.73
CA ASP A 158 1.40 17.51 -11.64
C ASP A 158 2.48 18.21 -10.80
N SER A 159 2.54 19.54 -10.90
CA SER A 159 3.53 20.35 -10.17
C SER A 159 3.42 20.25 -8.65
N ASN A 160 2.32 19.71 -8.13
CA ASN A 160 2.14 19.45 -6.71
C ASN A 160 2.92 18.22 -6.23
N TYR A 161 3.51 17.42 -7.12
CA TYR A 161 4.30 16.24 -6.75
C TYR A 161 5.75 16.36 -7.21
N LEU A 162 6.65 15.86 -6.38
CA LEU A 162 8.08 15.78 -6.67
C LEU A 162 8.55 14.34 -6.61
N ASP A 163 9.22 13.89 -7.67
CA ASP A 163 9.93 12.61 -7.71
C ASP A 163 11.09 12.58 -6.72
N ILE A 164 11.12 11.55 -5.88
CA ILE A 164 12.20 11.30 -4.90
C ILE A 164 12.92 9.97 -5.15
N GLY A 165 12.52 9.25 -6.19
CA GLY A 165 13.08 7.94 -6.55
C GLY A 165 12.65 6.83 -5.61
N SER A 166 13.43 5.74 -5.59
CA SER A 166 13.19 4.57 -4.75
C SER A 166 14.07 4.58 -3.50
N GLY A 167 13.64 3.89 -2.45
CA GLY A 167 14.45 3.73 -1.25
C GLY A 167 13.89 2.70 -0.27
N PRO A 168 14.51 2.57 0.91
CA PRO A 168 14.17 1.53 1.90
C PRO A 168 12.75 1.64 2.47
N TRP A 169 12.06 2.76 2.23
CA TRP A 169 10.66 2.98 2.65
C TRP A 169 9.64 2.21 1.81
N ASP A 170 10.01 1.72 0.61
CA ASP A 170 9.15 0.86 -0.20
C ASP A 170 9.83 -0.51 -0.38
N PRO A 171 9.31 -1.59 0.26
CA PRO A 171 9.88 -2.93 0.13
C PRO A 171 9.87 -3.49 -1.30
N GLN A 172 9.01 -2.97 -2.17
CA GLN A 172 8.96 -3.33 -3.59
C GLN A 172 9.96 -2.52 -4.43
N GLY A 173 10.65 -1.55 -3.82
CA GLY A 173 11.66 -0.71 -4.48
C GLY A 173 11.08 0.23 -5.53
N ARG A 174 9.79 0.56 -5.46
CA ARG A 174 9.13 1.42 -6.44
C ARG A 174 9.58 2.87 -6.28
N ALA A 175 9.65 3.57 -7.41
CA ALA A 175 9.81 5.02 -7.39
C ALA A 175 8.65 5.66 -6.62
N SER A 176 8.96 6.69 -5.86
CA SER A 176 8.04 7.40 -5.00
C SER A 176 8.10 8.90 -5.27
N GLU A 177 7.02 9.57 -4.90
CA GLU A 177 6.83 11.01 -4.99
C GLU A 177 6.38 11.57 -3.63
N VAL A 178 6.65 12.85 -3.39
CA VAL A 178 6.12 13.62 -2.27
C VAL A 178 5.16 14.71 -2.75
N LYS A 179 4.03 14.88 -2.06
CA LYS A 179 3.07 15.96 -2.31
C LYS A 179 3.56 17.25 -1.64
N LEU A 180 3.72 18.32 -2.42
CA LEU A 180 4.31 19.60 -2.00
C LEU A 180 3.27 20.64 -1.56
N ASN A 181 2.01 20.53 -1.98
CA ASN A 181 0.97 21.54 -1.74
C ASN A 181 0.08 21.23 -0.53
N ARG A 182 0.45 20.24 0.29
CA ARG A 182 -0.31 19.85 1.48
C ARG A 182 0.63 19.44 2.60
N VAL A 183 0.48 20.07 3.76
CA VAL A 183 1.27 19.79 4.96
C VAL A 183 0.35 19.29 6.06
N ILE A 184 0.55 18.06 6.48
CA ILE A 184 -0.30 17.38 7.46
C ILE A 184 0.32 17.56 8.85
N ARG A 185 -0.48 17.93 9.83
CA ARG A 185 -0.09 17.86 11.24
C ARG A 185 -0.37 16.47 11.78
N VAL A 186 0.63 15.85 12.40
CA VAL A 186 0.55 14.49 12.92
C VAL A 186 0.97 14.49 14.38
N ARG A 187 0.26 13.75 15.24
CA ARG A 187 0.71 13.54 16.62
C ARG A 187 1.75 12.41 16.65
N PRO A 188 2.83 12.53 17.44
CA PRO A 188 3.86 11.49 17.54
C PRO A 188 3.33 10.10 17.96
N ASP A 189 2.23 10.05 18.71
CA ASP A 189 1.59 8.83 19.20
C ASP A 189 0.64 8.16 18.18
N ALA A 190 0.31 8.84 17.07
CA ALA A 190 -0.58 8.33 16.02
C ALA A 190 0.15 7.51 14.92
N MET A 191 1.47 7.36 15.03
CA MET A 191 2.32 6.78 13.99
C MET A 191 2.48 5.27 14.13
N ARG A 192 2.37 4.55 13.00
CA ARG A 192 2.74 3.14 12.88
C ARG A 192 4.22 3.05 12.56
N ARG A 193 4.98 2.43 13.48
CA ARG A 193 6.44 2.42 13.44
C ARG A 193 6.99 1.32 12.53
N GLU A 194 6.85 1.56 11.23
CA GLU A 194 7.65 0.96 10.15
C GLU A 194 8.37 2.12 9.45
N GLY A 195 9.52 2.51 10.01
CA GLY A 195 10.21 3.74 9.64
C GLY A 195 11.43 3.53 8.76
N ALA A 196 11.77 4.53 7.94
CA ALA A 196 13.03 4.61 7.21
C ALA A 196 13.58 6.03 7.26
N ILE A 197 14.90 6.19 7.22
CA ILE A 197 15.53 7.52 7.15
C ILE A 197 15.56 7.96 5.68
N MET A 198 15.06 9.17 5.41
CA MET A 198 15.21 9.84 4.11
C MET A 198 16.68 10.29 3.95
N PRO A 199 17.37 9.99 2.85
CA PRO A 199 18.70 10.53 2.58
C PRO A 199 18.72 12.05 2.64
N GLU A 200 19.72 12.64 3.31
CA GLU A 200 19.79 14.08 3.53
C GLU A 200 19.74 14.89 2.22
N ASP A 201 20.44 14.46 1.17
CA ASP A 201 20.43 15.14 -0.13
C ASP A 201 19.01 15.20 -0.74
N THR A 202 18.25 14.11 -0.61
CA THR A 202 16.84 14.04 -1.05
C THR A 202 15.97 14.92 -0.17
N PHE A 203 16.18 14.91 1.15
CA PHE A 203 15.46 15.80 2.07
C PHE A 203 15.67 17.28 1.69
N ARG A 204 16.91 17.70 1.43
CA ARG A 204 17.23 19.07 1.00
C ARG A 204 16.67 19.40 -0.38
N LEU A 205 16.54 18.42 -1.27
CA LEU A 205 15.85 18.59 -2.55
C LEU A 205 14.37 18.91 -2.33
N ILE A 206 13.70 18.17 -1.44
CA ILE A 206 12.30 18.38 -1.08
C ILE A 206 12.10 19.75 -0.46
N GLU A 207 12.94 20.14 0.51
CA GLU A 207 12.93 21.48 1.14
C GLU A 207 12.97 22.61 0.09
N ARG A 208 13.93 22.53 -0.86
CA ARG A 208 14.05 23.54 -1.93
C ARG A 208 12.85 23.56 -2.86
N ALA A 209 12.32 22.39 -3.22
CA ALA A 209 11.17 22.28 -4.10
C ALA A 209 9.91 22.82 -3.44
N TRP A 210 9.66 22.45 -2.18
CA TRP A 210 8.55 22.95 -1.38
C TRP A 210 8.60 24.47 -1.23
N THR A 211 9.78 25.01 -0.90
CA THR A 211 9.97 26.47 -0.74
C THR A 211 9.67 27.22 -2.03
N ARG A 212 10.13 26.71 -3.19
CA ARG A 212 9.83 27.30 -4.49
C ARG A 212 8.35 27.21 -4.86
N HIS A 213 7.69 26.14 -4.46
CA HIS A 213 6.28 25.89 -4.78
C HIS A 213 5.33 26.77 -3.94
N ASN A 214 5.70 27.09 -2.69
CA ASN A 214 4.79 27.68 -1.70
C ASN A 214 5.19 29.09 -1.22
N GLY A 215 6.38 29.60 -1.59
CA GLY A 215 6.85 30.95 -1.27
C GLY A 215 6.75 31.91 -2.45
#